data_AF-A0A7V6ECQ4-F1
#
_entry.id   AF-A0A7V6ECQ4-F1
#
_cell.length_a   1.000
_cell.length_b   1.000
_cell.length_c   1.000
_cell.angle_alpha   90.00
_cell.angle_beta   90.00
_cell.angle_gamma   90.00
#
_symmetry.space_group_name_H-M   'P 1'
#
loop_
_entity.id
_entity.type
_entity.pdbx_description
1 polymer ?
#
loop_
_entity_poly.entity_id
_entity_poly.type
_entity_poly.pdbx_seq_one_letter_code
_entity_poly.pdbx_strand_id
1 'polypeptide(L)'
;MKTNNVRKIYFSGPTGDTYGWGICNKNLLCSLQKYVNTVYITDQSEEWNKKHLDGILLTPICSHELEPLCGSRGVKTFGYTFFENELTQKSIDNARFYDVIFAGSSWCVQKLKEKNILNSEVLIQGVDHEIFYPINNPSNDSKFIIFSGGKLELRKGQDLVIKAISIFQRKYKDVYLVNSWF
;
A
#
# COMPACT_ATOMS: atom_id res chain seq x y z
N MET A 1 -7.60 -5.73 37.63
CA MET A 1 -8.03 -6.25 36.31
C MET A 1 -8.59 -5.09 35.50
N LYS A 2 -7.79 -4.48 34.61
CA LYS A 2 -8.32 -3.52 33.63
C LYS A 2 -8.94 -4.35 32.51
N THR A 3 -10.26 -4.25 32.33
CA THR A 3 -10.96 -4.73 31.16
C THR A 3 -10.43 -3.98 29.94
N ASN A 4 -9.37 -4.49 29.33
CA ASN A 4 -8.97 -4.07 28.00
C ASN A 4 -10.10 -4.51 27.07
N ASN A 5 -11.00 -3.58 26.80
CA ASN A 5 -11.99 -3.72 25.75
C ASN A 5 -11.19 -3.69 24.43
N VAL A 6 -10.67 -4.86 24.03
CA VAL A 6 -9.84 -4.98 22.82
C VAL A 6 -10.74 -4.53 21.66
N ARG A 7 -10.47 -3.34 21.13
CA ARG A 7 -11.27 -2.78 20.04
C ARG A 7 -11.20 -3.73 18.85
N LYS A 8 -12.37 -4.25 18.47
CA LYS A 8 -12.56 -5.11 17.31
C LYS A 8 -12.32 -4.31 16.03
N ILE A 9 -11.43 -4.79 15.17
CA ILE A 9 -11.16 -4.22 13.86
C ILE A 9 -11.57 -5.22 12.79
N TYR A 10 -12.45 -4.80 11.90
CA TYR A 10 -12.74 -5.48 10.65
C TYR A 10 -11.73 -5.02 9.60
N PHE A 11 -11.10 -5.97 8.91
CA PHE A 11 -10.16 -5.68 7.83
C PHE A 11 -10.66 -6.30 6.53
N SER A 12 -10.84 -5.49 5.49
CA SER A 12 -11.40 -5.93 4.19
C SER A 12 -10.37 -6.00 3.07
N GLY A 13 -9.08 -5.72 3.34
CA GLY A 13 -8.05 -5.69 2.32
C GLY A 13 -7.82 -7.05 1.64
N PRO A 14 -7.98 -7.19 0.31
CA PRO A 14 -7.72 -8.45 -0.38
C PRO A 14 -6.26 -8.85 -0.22
N THR A 15 -6.00 -10.08 0.21
CA THR A 15 -4.64 -10.61 0.41
C THR A 15 -4.17 -11.40 -0.82
N GLY A 16 -2.86 -11.48 -1.03
CA GLY A 16 -2.25 -12.29 -2.08
C GLY A 16 -0.77 -12.54 -1.83
N ASP A 17 -0.18 -13.42 -2.63
CA ASP A 17 1.17 -13.96 -2.40
C ASP A 17 2.22 -13.53 -3.45
N THR A 18 1.85 -12.65 -4.38
CA THR A 18 2.71 -12.28 -5.51
C THR A 18 3.35 -10.90 -5.34
N TYR A 19 2.60 -9.82 -5.62
CA TYR A 19 3.10 -8.45 -5.58
C TYR A 19 1.99 -7.43 -5.30
N GLY A 20 2.39 -6.20 -5.00
CA GLY A 20 1.48 -5.06 -4.85
C GLY A 20 0.58 -5.12 -3.62
N TRP A 21 -0.68 -4.69 -3.76
CA TRP A 21 -1.63 -4.57 -2.65
C TRP A 21 -1.91 -5.90 -1.93
N GLY A 22 -1.92 -7.03 -2.65
CA GLY A 22 -2.19 -8.34 -2.05
C GLY A 22 -1.19 -8.70 -0.95
N ILE A 23 0.11 -8.54 -1.23
CA ILE A 23 1.17 -8.84 -0.25
C ILE A 23 1.21 -7.79 0.87
N CYS A 24 0.99 -6.51 0.54
CA CYS A 24 0.92 -5.46 1.55
C CYS A 24 -0.24 -5.70 2.54
N ASN A 25 -1.42 -6.06 2.03
CA ASN A 25 -2.60 -6.35 2.84
C ASN A 25 -2.41 -7.62 3.69
N LYS A 26 -1.74 -8.65 3.14
CA LYS A 26 -1.38 -9.85 3.91
C LYS A 26 -0.49 -9.50 5.10
N ASN A 27 0.59 -8.75 4.86
CA ASN A 27 1.51 -8.33 5.93
C ASN A 27 0.85 -7.42 6.96
N LEU A 28 -0.02 -6.50 6.51
CA LEU A 28 -0.79 -5.64 7.39
C LEU A 28 -1.76 -6.44 8.25
N LEU A 29 -2.52 -7.38 7.67
CA LEU A 29 -3.43 -8.26 8.40
C LEU A 29 -2.69 -9.08 9.47
N CYS A 30 -1.59 -9.74 9.09
CA CYS A 30 -0.78 -10.51 10.02
C CYS A 30 -0.20 -9.64 11.14
N SER A 31 0.16 -8.39 10.85
CA SER A 31 0.67 -7.45 11.85
C SER A 31 -0.43 -6.97 12.78
N LEU A 32 -1.61 -6.61 12.26
CA LEU A 32 -2.76 -6.15 13.05
C LEU A 32 -3.21 -7.21 14.05
N GLN A 33 -3.30 -8.47 13.61
CA GLN A 33 -3.73 -9.60 14.45
C GLN A 33 -2.84 -9.81 15.68
N LYS A 34 -1.60 -9.32 15.68
CA LYS A 34 -0.69 -9.38 16.85
C LYS A 34 -1.07 -8.39 17.96
N TYR A 35 -1.77 -7.31 17.62
CA TYR A 35 -2.02 -6.19 18.55
C TYR A 35 -3.49 -5.98 18.88
N VAL A 36 -4.41 -6.41 18.01
CA VAL A 36 -5.84 -6.13 18.14
C VAL A 36 -6.66 -7.36 17.71
N ASN A 37 -7.91 -7.43 18.19
CA ASN A 37 -8.86 -8.43 17.72
C ASN A 37 -9.29 -8.08 16.28
N THR A 38 -8.65 -8.70 15.29
CA THR A 38 -8.92 -8.47 13.87
C THR A 38 -9.82 -9.55 13.28
N VAL A 39 -10.93 -9.13 12.69
CA VAL A 39 -11.83 -9.97 11.89
C VAL A 39 -11.54 -9.68 10.43
N TYR A 40 -11.01 -10.67 9.72
CA TYR A 40 -10.81 -10.57 8.27
C TYR A 40 -12.13 -10.82 7.54
N ILE A 41 -12.53 -9.90 6.66
CA ILE A 41 -13.76 -10.00 5.88
C ILE A 41 -13.44 -9.96 4.38
N THR A 42 -14.17 -10.77 3.63
CA THR A 42 -14.11 -10.84 2.16
C THR A 42 -15.51 -10.63 1.58
N ASP A 43 -15.63 -10.56 0.26
CA ASP A 43 -16.90 -10.45 -0.46
C ASP A 43 -17.88 -11.61 -0.18
N GLN A 44 -17.38 -12.71 0.37
CA GLN A 44 -18.16 -13.87 0.81
C GLN A 44 -18.59 -13.80 2.28
N SER A 45 -18.04 -12.88 3.08
CA SER A 45 -18.42 -12.70 4.48
C SER A 45 -19.77 -12.00 4.60
N GLU A 46 -20.60 -12.40 5.57
CA GLU A 46 -21.88 -11.74 5.86
C GLU A 46 -21.68 -10.25 6.19
N GLU A 47 -20.55 -9.92 6.81
CA GLU A 47 -20.15 -8.57 7.15
C GLU A 47 -19.76 -7.71 5.96
N TRP A 48 -19.62 -8.23 4.73
CA TRP A 48 -19.16 -7.43 3.59
C TRP A 48 -20.15 -6.34 3.18
N ASN A 49 -21.44 -6.64 3.27
CA ASN A 49 -22.55 -5.75 2.87
C ASN A 49 -23.39 -5.27 4.08
N LYS A 50 -22.91 -5.52 5.30
CA LYS A 50 -23.62 -5.11 6.51
C LYS A 50 -23.45 -3.60 6.72
N LYS A 51 -24.56 -2.86 6.63
CA LYS A 51 -24.57 -1.39 6.79
C LYS A 51 -23.82 -0.89 8.01
N HIS A 52 -23.87 -1.62 9.13
CA HIS A 52 -23.20 -1.26 10.38
C HIS A 52 -22.50 -2.46 11.03
N LEU A 53 -21.19 -2.36 11.19
CA LEU A 53 -20.36 -3.28 11.96
C LEU A 53 -20.22 -2.78 13.40
N ASP A 54 -20.07 -3.70 14.35
CA ASP A 54 -19.93 -3.42 15.78
C ASP A 54 -18.49 -3.01 16.19
N GLY A 55 -17.61 -2.79 15.21
CA GLY A 55 -16.20 -2.46 15.40
C GLY A 55 -15.70 -1.42 14.40
N ILE A 56 -14.40 -1.15 14.43
CA ILE A 56 -13.75 -0.26 13.45
C ILE A 56 -13.60 -1.03 12.13
N LEU A 57 -13.85 -0.38 10.99
CA LEU A 57 -13.51 -0.91 9.68
C LEU A 57 -12.22 -0.26 9.19
N LEU A 58 -11.22 -1.07 8.86
CA LEU A 58 -10.04 -0.67 8.11
C LEU A 58 -10.11 -1.28 6.71
N THR A 59 -10.21 -0.45 5.69
CA THR A 59 -10.44 -0.88 4.31
C THR A 59 -9.49 -0.17 3.36
N PRO A 60 -8.93 -0.85 2.34
CA PRO A 60 -8.29 -0.13 1.25
C PRO A 60 -9.37 0.68 0.51
N ILE A 61 -8.91 1.75 -0.12
CA ILE A 61 -9.74 2.59 -0.98
C ILE A 61 -9.49 2.20 -2.43
N CYS A 62 -10.56 2.04 -3.20
CA CYS A 62 -10.50 1.69 -4.61
C CYS A 62 -10.31 2.94 -5.47
N SER A 63 -9.46 2.81 -6.48
CA SER A 63 -9.22 3.80 -7.54
C SER A 63 -8.82 5.20 -7.02
N HIS A 64 -8.72 6.16 -7.95
CA HIS A 64 -8.53 7.58 -7.60
C HIS A 64 -9.84 8.28 -7.24
N GLU A 65 -10.98 7.60 -7.45
CA GLU A 65 -12.31 8.12 -7.10
C GLU A 65 -12.68 7.85 -5.65
N LEU A 66 -11.75 7.31 -4.87
CA LEU A 66 -11.89 7.04 -3.44
C LEU A 66 -13.03 6.09 -3.07
N GLU A 67 -13.39 5.19 -3.98
CA GLU A 67 -14.53 4.30 -3.83
C GLU A 67 -14.33 3.32 -2.66
N PRO A 68 -15.36 3.09 -1.83
CA PRO A 68 -15.31 2.05 -0.82
C PRO A 68 -15.14 0.67 -1.45
N LEU A 69 -14.25 -0.16 -0.88
CA LEU A 69 -14.09 -1.53 -1.33
C LEU A 69 -15.32 -2.40 -1.03
N CYS A 70 -15.97 -2.17 0.11
CA CYS A 70 -17.12 -2.94 0.58
C CYS A 70 -18.29 -2.02 0.98
N GLY A 71 -19.51 -2.57 1.00
CA GLY A 71 -20.73 -1.84 1.34
C GLY A 71 -20.92 -1.55 2.83
N SER A 72 -19.97 -1.93 3.68
CA SER A 72 -20.09 -1.88 5.13
C SER A 72 -19.42 -0.67 5.75
N ARG A 73 -19.97 -0.17 6.85
CA ARG A 73 -19.35 0.85 7.69
C ARG A 73 -19.13 0.34 9.10
N GLY A 74 -17.96 0.66 9.65
CA GLY A 74 -17.69 0.45 11.08
C GLY A 74 -18.25 1.57 11.95
N VAL A 75 -18.12 1.40 13.27
CA VAL A 75 -18.27 2.48 14.26
C VAL A 75 -17.33 3.65 13.94
N LYS A 76 -16.15 3.32 13.42
CA LYS A 76 -15.26 4.21 12.67
C LYS A 76 -14.82 3.50 11.41
N THR A 77 -14.70 4.23 10.31
CA THR A 77 -14.26 3.69 9.03
C THR A 77 -12.99 4.41 8.59
N PHE A 78 -11.89 3.66 8.53
CA PHE A 78 -10.59 4.14 8.09
C PHE A 78 -10.29 3.57 6.72
N GLY A 79 -10.11 4.48 5.76
CA GLY A 79 -9.65 4.14 4.41
C GLY A 79 -8.15 4.31 4.30
N TYR A 80 -7.46 3.48 3.54
CA TYR A 80 -6.06 3.74 3.17
C TYR A 80 -5.82 3.65 1.66
N THR A 81 -4.99 4.55 1.13
CA THR A 81 -4.82 4.73 -0.32
C THR A 81 -3.43 5.19 -0.75
N PHE A 82 -3.12 4.87 -2.00
CA PHE A 82 -2.08 5.52 -2.80
C PHE A 82 -2.72 5.87 -4.15
N PHE A 83 -2.57 7.10 -4.60
CA PHE A 83 -3.05 7.53 -5.91
C PHE A 83 -2.06 8.47 -6.56
N GLU A 84 -2.12 8.55 -7.88
CA GLU A 84 -1.23 9.39 -8.70
C GLU A 84 -2.02 10.27 -9.67
N ASN A 85 -3.34 10.11 -9.69
CA ASN A 85 -4.26 10.87 -10.53
C ASN A 85 -4.83 12.08 -9.79
N GLU A 86 -5.28 13.06 -10.56
CA GLU A 86 -6.04 14.17 -10.03
C GLU A 86 -7.39 13.70 -9.48
N LEU A 87 -7.78 14.26 -8.34
CA LEU A 87 -9.04 13.93 -7.68
C LEU A 87 -10.22 14.68 -8.31
N THR A 88 -11.34 13.99 -8.46
CA THR A 88 -12.55 14.51 -9.08
C THR A 88 -13.61 14.87 -8.03
N GLN A 89 -14.76 15.36 -8.49
CA GLN A 89 -15.92 15.57 -7.61
C GLN A 89 -16.37 14.25 -6.95
N LYS A 90 -16.28 13.11 -7.65
CA LYS A 90 -16.63 11.81 -7.09
C LYS A 90 -15.69 11.42 -5.95
N SER A 91 -14.39 11.69 -6.07
CA SER A 91 -13.44 11.53 -4.96
C SER A 91 -13.90 12.27 -3.71
N ILE A 92 -14.34 13.53 -3.85
CA ILE A 92 -14.80 14.36 -2.72
C ILE A 92 -16.06 13.77 -2.08
N ASP A 93 -17.01 13.31 -2.90
CA ASP A 93 -18.26 12.74 -2.41
C ASP A 93 -18.01 11.40 -1.70
N ASN A 94 -17.18 10.53 -2.28
CA ASN A 94 -16.79 9.25 -1.71
C ASN A 94 -15.92 9.40 -0.46
N ALA A 95 -15.12 10.46 -0.33
CA ALA A 95 -14.30 10.70 0.86
C ALA A 95 -15.13 10.82 2.15
N ARG A 96 -16.41 11.22 2.04
CA ARG A 96 -17.38 11.27 3.16
C ARG A 96 -17.73 9.88 3.71
N PHE A 97 -17.33 8.83 3.01
CA PHE A 97 -17.44 7.46 3.50
C PHE A 97 -16.57 7.20 4.73
N TYR A 98 -15.40 7.84 4.78
CA TYR A 98 -14.36 7.57 5.75
C TYR A 98 -14.37 8.60 6.87
N ASP A 99 -14.12 8.15 8.10
CA ASP A 99 -13.79 9.04 9.20
C ASP A 99 -12.38 9.59 9.05
N VAL A 100 -11.44 8.77 8.58
CA VAL A 100 -10.05 9.15 8.28
C VAL A 100 -9.59 8.43 7.01
N ILE A 101 -8.94 9.19 6.12
CA ILE A 101 -8.22 8.66 4.96
C ILE A 101 -6.73 8.69 5.24
N PHE A 102 -6.13 7.52 5.38
CA PHE A 102 -4.71 7.35 5.49
C PHE A 102 -4.08 7.28 4.10
N ALA A 103 -3.31 8.29 3.73
CA ALA A 103 -2.61 8.32 2.45
C ALA A 103 -1.16 7.89 2.61
N GLY A 104 -0.66 7.16 1.63
CA GLY A 104 0.68 6.58 1.64
C GLY A 104 1.85 7.56 1.53
N SER A 105 1.58 8.86 1.36
CA SER A 105 2.60 9.91 1.29
C SER A 105 2.04 11.27 1.69
N SER A 106 2.94 12.18 2.09
CA SER A 106 2.60 13.59 2.36
C SER A 106 2.05 14.29 1.11
N TRP A 107 2.53 13.93 -0.08
CA TRP A 107 2.00 14.44 -1.34
C TRP A 107 0.53 14.07 -1.54
N CYS A 108 0.15 12.81 -1.29
CA CYS A 108 -1.26 12.40 -1.39
C CYS A 108 -2.15 13.15 -0.39
N VAL A 109 -1.68 13.34 0.85
CA VAL A 109 -2.41 14.14 1.86
C VAL A 109 -2.58 15.59 1.40
N GLN A 110 -1.54 16.20 0.85
CA GLN A 110 -1.65 17.55 0.29
C GLN A 110 -2.70 17.61 -0.83
N LYS A 111 -2.70 16.64 -1.74
CA LYS A 111 -3.70 16.55 -2.82
C LYS A 111 -5.13 16.37 -2.31
N LEU A 112 -5.34 15.59 -1.25
CA LEU A 112 -6.64 15.48 -0.58
C LEU A 112 -7.06 16.83 0.02
N LYS A 113 -6.17 17.52 0.73
CA LYS A 113 -6.44 18.82 1.35
C LYS A 113 -6.72 19.93 0.34
N GLU A 114 -6.03 19.94 -0.82
CA GLU A 114 -6.32 20.84 -1.95
C GLU A 114 -7.77 20.71 -2.45
N LYS A 115 -8.41 19.56 -2.25
CA LYS A 115 -9.83 19.30 -2.58
C LYS A 115 -10.78 19.43 -1.39
N ASN A 116 -10.33 20.02 -0.28
CA ASN A 116 -11.06 20.15 0.99
C ASN A 116 -11.39 18.81 1.68
N ILE A 117 -10.65 17.73 1.38
CA ILE A 117 -10.74 16.46 2.11
C ILE A 117 -9.78 16.52 3.31
N LEU A 118 -10.26 17.15 4.39
CA LEU A 118 -9.43 17.53 5.54
C LEU A 118 -9.19 16.39 6.53
N ASN A 119 -10.01 15.33 6.49
CA ASN A 119 -9.89 14.14 7.32
C ASN A 119 -8.85 13.16 6.74
N SER A 120 -7.66 13.66 6.42
CA SER A 120 -6.59 12.90 5.79
C SER A 120 -5.28 13.00 6.56
N GLU A 121 -4.63 11.84 6.75
CA GLU A 121 -3.38 11.71 7.49
C GLU A 121 -2.39 10.81 6.75
N VAL A 122 -1.09 10.95 7.06
CA VAL A 122 -0.06 10.13 6.44
C VAL A 122 0.05 8.78 7.16
N LEU A 123 0.04 7.69 6.39
CA LEU A 123 0.40 6.35 6.84
C LEU A 123 1.30 5.69 5.81
N ILE A 124 2.61 5.67 6.10
CA ILE A 124 3.61 5.07 5.20
C ILE A 124 3.67 3.57 5.46
N GLN A 125 3.67 2.77 4.39
CA GLN A 125 3.87 1.32 4.50
C GLN A 125 5.30 1.02 4.96
N GLY A 126 5.43 0.09 5.91
CA GLY A 126 6.72 -0.40 6.38
C GLY A 126 7.37 -1.38 5.40
N VAL A 127 8.56 -1.84 5.77
CA VAL A 127 9.29 -2.92 5.10
C VAL A 127 9.48 -4.09 6.07
N ASP A 128 9.46 -5.32 5.54
CA ASP A 128 9.77 -6.51 6.33
C ASP A 128 11.29 -6.66 6.45
N HIS A 129 11.82 -6.44 7.64
CA HIS A 129 13.25 -6.53 7.92
C HIS A 129 13.79 -7.97 8.03
N GLU A 130 12.92 -8.98 8.06
CA GLU A 130 13.33 -10.40 7.97
C GLU A 130 13.60 -10.81 6.51
N ILE A 131 13.07 -10.04 5.54
CA ILE A 131 13.29 -10.25 4.11
C ILE A 131 14.30 -9.24 3.56
N PHE A 132 14.17 -7.97 3.93
CA PHE A 132 14.99 -6.87 3.45
C PHE A 132 16.01 -6.47 4.52
N TYR A 133 17.19 -7.09 4.45
CA TYR A 133 18.32 -6.77 5.30
C TYR A 133 19.64 -6.88 4.51
N PRO A 134 20.70 -6.16 4.91
CA PRO A 134 22.01 -6.25 4.27
C PRO A 134 22.62 -7.65 4.41
N ILE A 135 23.25 -8.14 3.35
CA ILE A 135 24.03 -9.40 3.39
C ILE A 135 25.41 -9.11 3.99
N ASN A 136 25.86 -9.92 4.95
CA ASN A 136 27.12 -9.71 5.67
C ASN A 136 28.38 -10.15 4.88
N ASN A 137 28.23 -11.07 3.93
CA ASN A 137 29.33 -11.58 3.11
C ASN A 137 28.99 -11.38 1.62
N PRO A 138 29.26 -10.19 1.05
CA PRO A 138 29.09 -9.98 -0.38
C PRO A 138 30.03 -10.90 -1.17
N SER A 139 29.64 -11.31 -2.36
CA SER A 139 30.50 -12.11 -3.22
C SER A 139 31.77 -11.33 -3.58
N ASN A 140 32.93 -11.98 -3.58
CA ASN A 140 34.20 -11.45 -4.10
C ASN A 140 34.23 -11.30 -5.63
N ASP A 141 33.07 -11.20 -6.28
CA ASP A 141 32.98 -10.99 -7.72
C ASP A 141 33.37 -9.54 -8.02
N SER A 142 34.27 -9.33 -8.98
CA SER A 142 34.74 -8.00 -9.36
C SER A 142 33.70 -7.22 -10.18
N LYS A 143 32.46 -7.68 -10.24
CA LYS A 143 31.37 -7.07 -11.02
C LYS A 143 30.69 -5.96 -10.24
N PHE A 144 30.36 -4.88 -10.94
CA PHE A 144 29.51 -3.82 -10.41
C PHE A 144 28.06 -4.06 -10.85
N ILE A 145 27.23 -4.53 -9.94
CA ILE A 145 25.83 -4.89 -10.24
C ILE A 145 24.90 -3.74 -9.89
N ILE A 146 24.10 -3.31 -10.87
CA ILE A 146 22.97 -2.40 -10.68
C ILE A 146 21.69 -3.22 -10.79
N PHE A 147 20.88 -3.23 -9.74
CA PHE A 147 19.58 -3.89 -9.72
C PHE A 147 18.45 -2.90 -10.09
N SER A 148 17.53 -3.33 -10.95
CA SER A 148 16.29 -2.60 -11.27
C SER A 148 15.10 -3.56 -11.25
N GLY A 149 14.23 -3.42 -10.26
CA GLY A 149 13.04 -4.27 -10.09
C GLY A 149 11.75 -3.47 -10.13
N GLY A 150 10.67 -4.10 -10.59
CA GLY A 150 9.32 -3.54 -10.58
C GLY A 150 8.56 -3.78 -11.88
N LYS A 151 7.24 -3.53 -11.84
CA LYS A 151 6.36 -3.70 -13.00
C LYS A 151 6.85 -2.91 -14.22
N LEU A 152 6.80 -3.50 -15.41
CA LEU A 152 7.25 -2.88 -16.64
C LEU A 152 6.21 -1.85 -17.13
N GLU A 153 6.45 -0.57 -16.87
CA GLU A 153 5.51 0.52 -17.17
C GLU A 153 6.26 1.81 -17.49
N LEU A 154 5.75 2.60 -18.44
CA LEU A 154 6.40 3.83 -18.91
C LEU A 154 6.83 4.77 -17.76
N ARG A 155 6.00 4.91 -16.73
CA ARG A 155 6.24 5.81 -15.58
C ARG A 155 7.43 5.36 -14.71
N LYS A 156 7.89 4.12 -14.83
CA LYS A 156 9.03 3.60 -14.09
C LYS A 156 10.37 3.85 -14.80
N GLY A 157 10.35 4.32 -16.05
CA GLY A 157 11.54 4.78 -16.77
C GLY A 157 12.59 3.70 -17.02
N GLN A 158 12.19 2.43 -17.18
CA GLN A 158 13.14 1.35 -17.44
C GLN A 158 13.93 1.56 -18.74
N ASP A 159 13.35 2.24 -19.73
CA ASP A 159 14.04 2.67 -20.96
C ASP A 159 15.22 3.62 -20.66
N LEU A 160 15.03 4.58 -19.76
CA LEU A 160 16.08 5.47 -19.28
C LEU A 160 17.16 4.70 -18.50
N VAL A 161 16.77 3.71 -17.69
CA VAL A 161 17.72 2.82 -16.99
C VAL A 161 18.60 2.09 -18.01
N ILE A 162 18.01 1.45 -19.04
CA ILE A 162 18.76 0.76 -20.10
C ILE A 162 19.72 1.73 -20.80
N LYS A 163 19.26 2.94 -21.14
CA LYS A 163 20.08 3.95 -21.82
C LYS A 163 21.26 4.37 -20.95
N ALA A 164 21.04 4.63 -19.67
CA ALA A 164 22.08 5.03 -18.72
C ALA A 164 23.14 3.92 -18.54
N ILE A 165 22.70 2.67 -18.38
CA ILE A 165 23.60 1.53 -18.26
C ILE A 165 24.41 1.33 -19.54
N SER A 166 23.80 1.45 -20.72
CA SER A 166 24.51 1.32 -21.99
C SER A 166 25.65 2.34 -22.12
N ILE A 167 25.44 3.58 -21.66
CA ILE A 167 26.48 4.62 -21.62
C ILE A 167 27.56 4.24 -20.60
N PHE A 168 27.17 3.78 -19.41
CA PHE A 168 28.09 3.43 -18.33
C PHE A 168 29.01 2.25 -18.73
N GLN A 169 28.46 1.24 -19.41
CA GLN A 169 29.17 0.07 -19.92
C GLN A 169 30.18 0.38 -21.05
N ARG A 170 30.10 1.57 -21.68
CA ARG A 170 31.14 2.00 -22.61
C ARG A 170 32.44 2.32 -21.88
N LYS A 171 32.36 2.84 -20.65
CA LYS A 171 33.50 3.21 -19.81
C LYS A 171 33.97 2.05 -18.92
N TYR A 172 33.05 1.26 -18.38
CA TYR A 172 33.35 0.18 -17.43
C TYR A 172 32.73 -1.14 -17.88
N LYS A 173 33.55 -2.13 -18.24
CA LYS A 173 33.09 -3.39 -18.86
C LYS A 173 32.52 -4.40 -17.87
N ASP A 174 32.79 -4.19 -16.59
CA ASP A 174 32.39 -4.99 -15.44
C ASP A 174 31.08 -4.51 -14.80
N VAL A 175 30.39 -3.54 -15.40
CA VAL A 175 29.06 -3.09 -14.96
C VAL A 175 27.97 -3.98 -15.58
N TYR A 176 27.08 -4.50 -14.74
CA TYR A 176 25.95 -5.35 -15.14
C TYR A 176 24.62 -4.79 -14.62
N LEU A 177 23.60 -4.81 -15.48
CA LEU A 177 22.21 -4.60 -15.07
C LEU A 177 21.57 -5.95 -14.80
N VAL A 178 21.12 -6.15 -13.57
CA VAL A 178 20.21 -7.25 -13.22
C VAL A 178 18.82 -6.66 -13.07
N ASN A 179 17.85 -7.19 -13.81
CA ASN A 179 16.49 -6.71 -13.77
C ASN A 179 15.49 -7.80 -13.34
N SER A 180 14.41 -7.34 -12.72
CA SER A 180 13.22 -8.15 -12.44
C SER A 180 12.00 -7.32 -12.80
N TRP A 181 11.68 -7.32 -14.10
CA TRP A 181 10.54 -6.62 -14.65
C TRP A 181 9.46 -7.61 -15.09
N PHE A 182 8.22 -7.35 -14.73
CA PHE A 182 7.06 -8.21 -14.96
C PHE A 182 5.85 -7.41 -15.44
#